data_AF-A0A936DH05-F1
#
_entry.id   AF-A0A936DH05-F1
#
_cell.length_a   1.000
_cell.length_b   1.000
_cell.length_c   1.000
_cell.angle_alpha   90.00
_cell.angle_beta   90.00
_cell.angle_gamma   90.00
#
_symmetry.space_group_name_H-M   'P 1'
#
loop_
_entity.id
_entity.type
_entity.pdbx_description
1 polymer ?
#
loop_
_entity_poly.entity_id
_entity_poly.type
_entity_poly.pdbx_seq_one_letter_code
_entity_poly.pdbx_strand_id
1 'polypeptide(L)'
;MEPNFGKIIIEHIENIWSPNISKTDFKEFDMNHVNYVYYPDCQQLIMWLPNEGYKYQTFKMIDLDRSQMIIEDPVQNRLNGSIQIVMDSLEFLPAHYCIEVDMVGIITHKLYFQKLEPNIEVIEKPLIAPIIEPVSDLLKDRRRYYDSAGKLIPDDIDFRESKMKELYPAQDKKLEIDEQGRSGTIHYIEGNINIPFDYEFGGGNCIVYIFIPTENQWFAATGIPLEKRKEIIEFVAVTIKLQKVPNSSVIITDQYISYYES
;
A
#
# COMPACT_ATOMS: atom_id res chain seq x y z
N MET A 1 -20.42 -13.47 13.08
CA MET A 1 -20.02 -12.12 13.49
C MET A 1 -18.52 -12.09 13.31
N GLU A 2 -18.02 -11.36 12.32
CA GLU A 2 -16.57 -11.26 12.11
C GLU A 2 -15.93 -10.56 13.33
N PRO A 3 -14.76 -11.01 13.80
CA PRO A 3 -14.09 -10.36 14.92
C PRO A 3 -13.68 -8.94 14.52
N ASN A 4 -14.36 -7.92 15.04
CA ASN A 4 -14.00 -6.52 14.82
C ASN A 4 -12.99 -6.11 15.88
N PHE A 5 -11.71 -5.99 15.51
CA PHE A 5 -10.60 -5.60 16.41
C PHE A 5 -10.53 -4.09 16.73
N GLY A 6 -11.65 -3.38 16.58
CA GLY A 6 -11.76 -1.94 16.78
C GLY A 6 -11.41 -1.16 15.51
N LYS A 7 -12.31 -0.29 15.05
CA LYS A 7 -12.13 0.56 13.86
C LYS A 7 -11.28 1.79 14.22
N ILE A 8 -10.45 2.25 13.29
CA ILE A 8 -9.81 3.58 13.37
C ILE A 8 -10.73 4.62 12.74
N ILE A 9 -10.94 5.73 13.45
CA ILE A 9 -11.59 6.93 12.94
C ILE A 9 -10.53 8.03 12.90
N ILE A 10 -10.24 8.56 11.71
CA ILE A 10 -9.39 9.75 11.60
C ILE A 10 -10.22 10.97 12.00
N GLU A 11 -9.74 11.75 12.98
CA GLU A 11 -10.46 12.88 13.55
C GLU A 11 -10.12 14.16 12.80
N HIS A 12 -8.85 14.56 12.81
CA HIS A 12 -8.34 15.73 12.10
C HIS A 12 -6.83 15.69 11.89
N ILE A 13 -6.34 16.63 11.09
CA ILE A 13 -4.92 16.80 10.78
C ILE A 13 -4.52 18.26 11.03
N GLU A 14 -3.32 18.46 11.58
CA GLU A 14 -2.73 19.79 11.81
C GLU A 14 -1.36 19.91 11.13
N ASN A 15 -1.07 21.10 10.62
CA ASN A 15 0.19 21.46 9.98
C ASN A 15 0.80 22.65 10.74
N ILE A 16 1.78 22.39 11.61
CA ILE A 16 2.41 23.41 12.45
C ILE A 16 3.67 23.91 11.76
N TRP A 17 3.59 25.11 11.19
CA TRP A 17 4.70 25.74 10.50
C TRP A 17 5.66 26.44 11.48
N SER A 18 6.96 26.30 11.22
CA SER A 18 7.97 27.12 11.89
C SER A 18 7.85 28.59 11.48
N PRO A 19 8.16 29.54 12.39
CA PRO A 19 8.12 30.96 12.08
C PRO A 19 9.05 31.29 10.89
N ASN A 20 8.59 32.16 9.99
CA ASN A 20 9.35 32.70 8.85
C ASN A 20 9.68 31.73 7.69
N ILE A 21 8.97 30.62 7.57
CA ILE A 21 9.11 29.70 6.43
C ILE A 21 8.16 30.09 5.28
N SER A 22 8.66 30.03 4.04
CA SER A 22 7.82 30.15 2.85
C SER A 22 7.01 28.88 2.63
N LYS A 23 5.69 28.98 2.70
CA LYS A 23 4.76 27.84 2.50
C LYS A 23 4.71 27.34 1.05
N THR A 24 5.35 28.03 0.11
CA THR A 24 5.34 27.64 -1.32
C THR A 24 6.22 26.43 -1.62
N ASP A 25 7.21 26.17 -0.76
CA ASP A 25 8.29 25.22 -1.05
C ASP A 25 8.01 23.83 -0.46
N PHE A 26 6.97 23.72 0.37
CA PHE A 26 6.58 22.49 1.06
C PHE A 26 5.08 22.30 1.01
N LYS A 27 4.65 21.06 0.85
CA LYS A 27 3.23 20.67 0.80
C LYS A 27 2.71 20.36 2.20
N GLU A 28 1.44 20.67 2.43
CA GLU A 28 0.73 20.33 3.67
C GLU A 28 0.21 18.89 3.63
N PHE A 29 0.08 18.30 4.82
CA PHE A 29 -0.50 16.98 5.01
C PHE A 29 -2.01 17.13 5.23
N ASP A 30 -2.82 16.28 4.60
CA ASP A 30 -4.28 16.36 4.67
C ASP A 30 -4.93 14.97 4.62
N MET A 31 -6.25 14.90 4.70
CA MET A 31 -6.99 13.63 4.76
C MET A 31 -6.79 12.73 3.54
N ASN A 32 -6.41 13.29 2.38
CA ASN A 32 -6.14 12.48 1.17
C ASN A 32 -4.81 11.71 1.28
N HIS A 33 -3.99 12.04 2.27
CA HIS A 33 -2.71 11.42 2.55
C HIS A 33 -2.79 10.32 3.60
N VAL A 34 -3.98 9.98 4.08
CA VAL A 34 -4.19 8.95 5.09
C VAL A 34 -5.20 7.93 4.59
N ASN A 35 -4.90 6.66 4.78
CA ASN A 35 -5.83 5.59 4.52
C ASN A 35 -5.81 4.57 5.65
N TYR A 36 -6.98 4.03 5.97
CA TYR A 36 -7.13 2.94 6.91
C TYR A 36 -7.74 1.75 6.17
N VAL A 37 -7.07 0.60 6.26
CA VAL A 37 -7.49 -0.62 5.59
C VAL A 37 -7.74 -1.71 6.63
N TYR A 38 -8.89 -2.36 6.49
CA TYR A 38 -9.30 -3.47 7.35
C TYR A 38 -9.35 -4.76 6.53
N TYR A 39 -8.65 -5.77 7.01
CA TYR A 39 -8.72 -7.16 6.58
C TYR A 39 -9.17 -8.04 7.76
N PRO A 40 -9.69 -9.25 7.51
CA PRO A 40 -10.16 -10.15 8.57
C PRO A 40 -9.11 -10.46 9.66
N ASP A 41 -7.83 -10.33 9.34
CA ASP A 41 -6.67 -10.69 10.17
C ASP A 41 -5.64 -9.56 10.35
N CYS A 42 -5.87 -8.39 9.74
CA CYS A 42 -4.91 -7.28 9.76
C CYS A 42 -5.62 -5.93 9.68
N GLN A 43 -5.09 -4.94 10.39
CA GLN A 43 -5.57 -3.56 10.29
C GLN A 43 -4.40 -2.63 10.05
N GLN A 44 -4.43 -1.88 8.96
CA GLN A 44 -3.32 -1.01 8.58
C GLN A 44 -3.72 0.45 8.58
N LEU A 45 -2.92 1.28 9.25
CA LEU A 45 -2.93 2.74 9.09
C LEU A 45 -1.79 3.13 8.15
N ILE A 46 -2.13 3.72 7.03
CA ILE A 46 -1.20 4.11 5.96
C ILE A 46 -1.19 5.63 5.88
N MET A 47 0.00 6.22 5.84
CA MET A 47 0.22 7.65 5.64
C MET A 47 1.17 7.87 4.46
N TRP A 48 0.89 8.85 3.63
CA TRP A 48 1.82 9.33 2.60
C TRP A 48 2.27 10.75 2.94
N LEU A 49 3.55 10.90 3.26
CA LEU A 49 4.11 12.22 3.54
C LEU A 49 4.00 13.12 2.30
N PRO A 50 3.58 14.38 2.46
CA PRO A 50 3.32 15.27 1.33
C PRO A 50 4.62 15.77 0.67
N ASN A 51 5.76 15.58 1.35
CA ASN A 51 7.10 15.88 0.87
C ASN A 51 7.97 14.62 0.99
N GLU A 52 9.13 14.61 0.36
CA GLU A 52 10.09 13.49 0.46
C GLU A 52 10.38 13.13 1.91
N GLY A 53 10.18 11.85 2.26
CA GLY A 53 10.29 11.32 3.61
C GLY A 53 11.64 11.54 4.27
N TYR A 54 12.72 11.52 3.49
CA TYR A 54 14.08 11.80 3.97
C TYR A 54 14.27 13.21 4.51
N LYS A 55 13.39 14.16 4.16
CA LYS A 55 13.41 15.52 4.70
C LYS A 55 12.88 15.60 6.12
N TYR A 56 12.11 14.62 6.59
CA TYR A 56 11.60 14.57 7.94
C TYR A 56 12.58 13.83 8.85
N GLN A 57 12.63 14.22 10.13
CA GLN A 57 13.59 13.67 11.09
C GLN A 57 12.91 12.68 12.01
N THR A 58 11.83 13.07 12.69
CA THR A 58 11.27 12.29 13.79
C THR A 58 9.82 11.93 13.55
N PHE A 59 9.51 10.66 13.77
CA PHE A 59 8.17 10.11 13.85
C PHE A 59 7.86 9.82 15.33
N LYS A 60 6.72 10.30 15.82
CA LYS A 60 6.23 10.02 17.18
C LYS A 60 4.81 9.50 17.12
N MET A 61 4.48 8.55 17.97
CA MET A 61 3.11 8.14 18.23
C MET A 61 2.84 8.23 19.72
N ILE A 62 1.77 8.94 20.06
CA ILE A 62 1.40 9.29 21.43
C ILE A 62 -0.02 8.80 21.67
N ASP A 63 -0.22 8.03 22.73
CA ASP A 63 -1.54 7.76 23.32
C ASP A 63 -1.93 8.96 24.17
N LEU A 64 -2.95 9.70 23.73
CA LEU A 64 -3.39 10.95 24.37
C LEU A 64 -4.15 10.67 25.67
N ASP A 65 -4.91 9.57 25.73
CA ASP A 65 -5.70 9.22 26.91
C ASP A 65 -4.80 8.84 28.09
N ARG A 66 -3.71 8.13 27.81
CA ARG A 66 -2.70 7.72 28.80
C ARG A 66 -1.54 8.71 28.91
N SER A 67 -1.49 9.72 28.04
CA SER A 67 -0.36 10.64 27.90
C SER A 67 0.99 9.91 27.78
N GLN A 68 1.01 8.82 27.03
CA GLN A 68 2.15 7.92 26.89
C GLN A 68 2.72 7.99 25.48
N MET A 69 4.03 8.19 25.38
CA MET A 69 4.75 7.97 24.13
C MET A 69 4.82 6.47 23.84
N ILE A 70 4.18 6.05 22.77
CA ILE A 70 4.17 4.66 22.31
C ILE A 70 5.43 4.39 21.49
N ILE A 71 5.76 5.32 20.61
CA ILE A 71 6.88 5.23 19.68
C ILE A 71 7.54 6.60 19.54
N GLU A 72 8.87 6.62 19.47
CA GLU A 72 9.67 7.72 18.91
C GLU A 72 10.82 7.11 18.10
N ASP A 73 10.85 7.40 16.80
CA ASP A 73 11.85 6.85 15.88
C ASP A 73 12.23 7.88 14.80
N PRO A 74 13.42 7.75 14.18
CA PRO A 74 13.71 8.42 12.92
C PRO A 74 12.69 8.04 11.85
N VAL A 75 12.20 9.01 11.07
CA VAL A 75 11.22 8.76 9.98
C VAL A 75 11.77 7.72 8.99
N GLN A 76 13.06 7.75 8.72
CA GLN A 76 13.75 6.86 7.79
C GLN A 76 13.58 5.38 8.14
N ASN A 77 13.45 5.05 9.43
CA ASN A 77 13.25 3.67 9.88
C ASN A 77 11.81 3.19 9.66
N ARG A 78 10.89 4.10 9.34
CA ARG A 78 9.46 3.84 9.14
C ARG A 78 9.01 4.01 7.70
N LEU A 79 9.90 4.52 6.83
CA LEU A 79 9.58 4.76 5.43
C LEU A 79 9.49 3.44 4.67
N ASN A 80 8.36 3.27 3.99
CA ASN A 80 8.22 2.39 2.85
C ASN A 80 8.38 3.23 1.57
N GLY A 81 9.49 3.03 0.86
CA GLY A 81 9.84 3.86 -0.29
C GLY A 81 10.22 5.28 0.09
N SER A 82 9.75 6.27 -0.67
CA SER A 82 10.18 7.67 -0.52
C SER A 82 9.28 8.52 0.39
N ILE A 83 8.02 8.15 0.59
CA ILE A 83 7.03 8.98 1.30
C ILE A 83 6.05 8.19 2.16
N GLN A 84 5.93 6.87 2.00
CA GLN A 84 4.86 6.11 2.67
C GLN A 84 5.31 5.63 4.05
N ILE A 85 4.40 5.60 5.01
CA ILE A 85 4.55 4.94 6.30
C ILE A 85 3.34 4.01 6.47
N VAL A 86 3.58 2.75 6.81
CA VAL A 86 2.54 1.74 7.05
C VAL A 86 2.69 1.22 8.46
N MET A 87 1.60 1.18 9.22
CA MET A 87 1.58 0.64 10.58
C MET A 87 0.47 -0.39 10.72
N ASP A 88 0.83 -1.52 11.33
CA ASP A 88 -0.18 -2.43 11.86
C ASP A 88 -0.79 -1.80 13.12
N SER A 89 -2.12 -1.80 13.16
CA SER A 89 -2.93 -1.21 14.22
C SER A 89 -3.77 -2.24 14.97
N LEU A 90 -3.53 -3.53 14.73
CA LEU A 90 -4.23 -4.63 15.40
C LEU A 90 -3.95 -4.64 16.91
N GLU A 91 -2.72 -4.33 17.31
CA GLU A 91 -2.31 -4.28 18.72
C GLU A 91 -2.57 -2.92 19.39
N PHE A 92 -3.07 -1.92 18.65
CA PHE A 92 -3.39 -0.63 19.25
C PHE A 92 -4.56 -0.80 20.22
N LEU A 93 -4.33 -0.40 21.47
CA LEU A 93 -5.40 -0.34 22.45
C LEU A 93 -6.44 0.71 22.02
N PRO A 94 -7.71 0.52 22.36
CA PRO A 94 -8.70 1.58 22.21
C PRO A 94 -8.27 2.83 22.99
N ALA A 95 -8.15 3.96 22.28
CA ALA A 95 -7.67 5.25 22.78
C ALA A 95 -7.70 6.32 21.67
N HIS A 96 -7.50 7.58 22.07
CA HIS A 96 -7.14 8.65 21.14
C HIS A 96 -5.63 8.70 20.97
N TYR A 97 -5.19 8.85 19.72
CA TYR A 97 -3.79 8.87 19.34
C TYR A 97 -3.45 10.13 18.56
N CYS A 98 -2.21 10.59 18.75
CA CYS A 98 -1.58 11.58 17.89
C CYS A 98 -0.31 10.99 17.29
N ILE A 99 -0.19 11.07 15.97
CA ILE A 99 1.07 10.84 15.28
C ILE A 99 1.65 12.18 14.89
N GLU A 100 2.92 12.40 15.23
CA GLU A 100 3.67 13.59 14.84
C GLU A 100 4.81 13.21 13.90
N VAL A 101 4.93 13.93 12.78
CA VAL A 101 6.05 13.78 11.84
C VAL A 101 6.69 15.15 11.65
N ASP A 102 7.93 15.27 12.10
CA ASP A 102 8.63 16.56 12.16
C ASP A 102 9.65 16.73 11.04
N MET A 103 9.57 17.87 10.35
CA MET A 103 10.60 18.42 9.49
C MET A 103 11.23 19.61 10.23
N VAL A 104 12.33 19.35 10.93
CA VAL A 104 13.01 20.24 11.86
C VAL A 104 13.20 21.63 11.26
N GLY A 105 12.66 22.62 11.96
CA GLY A 105 12.77 24.03 11.58
C GLY A 105 11.87 24.44 10.41
N ILE A 106 11.01 23.56 9.92
CA ILE A 106 10.12 23.81 8.77
C ILE A 106 8.66 23.58 9.15
N ILE A 107 8.26 22.33 9.36
CA ILE A 107 6.86 21.97 9.58
C ILE A 107 6.74 20.67 10.38
N THR A 108 5.81 20.64 11.32
CA THR A 108 5.39 19.41 12.01
C THR A 108 3.97 19.05 11.58
N HIS A 109 3.80 17.86 11.02
CA HIS A 109 2.49 17.31 10.69
C HIS A 109 1.96 16.51 11.88
N LYS A 110 0.68 16.69 12.21
CA LYS A 110 0.00 15.91 13.25
C LYS A 110 -1.24 15.23 12.70
N LEU A 111 -1.39 13.94 12.98
CA LEU A 111 -2.57 13.14 12.66
C LEU A 111 -3.24 12.70 13.96
N TYR A 112 -4.50 13.09 14.15
CA TYR A 112 -5.31 12.66 15.29
C TYR A 112 -6.30 11.60 14.84
N PHE A 113 -6.35 10.50 15.58
CA PHE A 113 -7.28 9.42 15.30
C PHE A 113 -7.70 8.69 16.57
N GLN A 114 -8.89 8.10 16.54
CA GLN A 114 -9.42 7.27 17.59
C GLN A 114 -9.41 5.81 17.17
N LYS A 115 -8.88 4.94 18.02
CA LYS A 115 -9.10 3.49 17.93
C LYS A 115 -10.30 3.14 18.82
N LEU A 116 -11.35 2.58 18.22
CA LEU A 116 -12.55 2.17 18.95
C LEU A 116 -12.36 0.82 19.65
N GLU A 117 -13.20 0.58 20.66
CA GLU A 117 -13.34 -0.76 21.25
C GLU A 117 -13.81 -1.79 20.20
N PRO A 118 -13.35 -3.04 20.32
CA PRO A 118 -13.87 -4.14 19.53
C PRO A 118 -15.40 -4.23 19.54
N ASN A 119 -15.99 -4.51 18.39
CA ASN A 119 -17.45 -4.68 18.21
C ASN A 119 -18.33 -3.44 18.48
N ILE A 120 -17.75 -2.23 18.55
CA ILE A 120 -18.56 -1.01 18.39
C ILE A 120 -18.92 -0.86 16.92
N GLU A 121 -20.21 -1.06 16.59
CA GLU A 121 -20.78 -0.64 15.31
C GLU A 121 -20.82 0.89 15.29
N VAL A 122 -19.94 1.51 14.50
CA VAL A 122 -20.14 2.90 14.13
C VAL A 122 -21.40 2.94 13.29
N ILE A 123 -22.46 3.56 13.80
CA ILE A 123 -23.60 3.94 12.98
C ILE A 123 -23.04 4.91 11.94
N GLU A 124 -22.70 4.40 10.76
CA GLU A 124 -22.49 5.23 9.60
C GLU A 124 -23.81 5.95 9.40
N LYS A 125 -23.86 7.22 9.81
CA LYS A 125 -24.97 8.11 9.50
C LYS A 125 -25.18 7.93 8.00
N PRO A 126 -26.34 7.44 7.54
CA PRO A 126 -26.49 7.07 6.15
C PRO A 126 -26.13 8.30 5.35
N LEU A 127 -25.04 8.18 4.57
CA LEU A 127 -24.77 9.13 3.52
C LEU A 127 -26.07 9.15 2.73
N ILE A 128 -26.75 10.29 2.73
CA ILE A 128 -27.77 10.60 1.74
C ILE A 128 -27.13 10.15 0.43
N ALA A 129 -27.70 9.13 -0.21
CA ALA A 129 -27.14 8.57 -1.42
C ALA A 129 -26.81 9.76 -2.32
N PRO A 130 -25.53 9.98 -2.67
CA PRO A 130 -25.19 11.12 -3.48
C PRO A 130 -26.04 11.03 -4.72
N ILE A 131 -26.74 12.12 -5.02
CA ILE A 131 -27.33 12.33 -6.33
C ILE A 131 -26.24 11.93 -7.32
N ILE A 132 -26.53 10.96 -8.18
CA ILE A 132 -25.60 10.47 -9.20
C ILE A 132 -25.43 11.62 -10.20
N GLU A 133 -24.61 12.61 -9.83
CA GLU A 133 -23.97 13.48 -10.78
C GLU A 133 -22.81 12.69 -11.40
N PRO A 134 -22.62 12.76 -12.72
CA PRO A 134 -21.59 11.99 -13.40
C PRO A 134 -20.21 12.34 -12.80
N VAL A 135 -19.63 11.36 -12.12
CA VAL A 135 -18.33 11.41 -11.43
C VAL A 135 -17.14 11.56 -12.40
N SER A 136 -17.37 11.93 -13.66
CA SER A 136 -16.33 11.93 -14.71
C SER A 136 -15.42 13.15 -14.70
N ASP A 137 -15.85 14.27 -14.12
CA ASP A 137 -15.16 15.56 -14.35
C ASP A 137 -14.40 16.08 -13.12
N LEU A 138 -14.68 15.60 -11.90
CA LEU A 138 -13.97 16.01 -10.68
C LEU A 138 -12.73 15.14 -10.36
N LEU A 139 -12.64 13.94 -10.93
CA LEU A 139 -11.48 13.04 -10.76
C LEU A 139 -10.34 13.32 -11.75
N LYS A 140 -10.62 13.96 -12.88
CA LYS A 140 -9.63 14.25 -13.94
C LYS A 140 -8.54 15.24 -13.52
N ASP A 141 -8.74 15.99 -12.45
CA ASP A 141 -7.80 17.06 -12.07
C ASP A 141 -6.88 16.72 -10.89
N ARG A 142 -6.96 15.51 -10.30
CA ARG A 142 -6.37 15.27 -8.96
C ARG A 142 -5.14 14.36 -8.85
N ARG A 143 -4.66 13.69 -9.90
CA ARG A 143 -3.43 12.88 -9.80
C ARG A 143 -2.55 13.00 -11.03
N ARG A 144 -1.82 14.11 -11.13
CA ARG A 144 -0.75 14.28 -12.13
C ARG A 144 0.54 13.70 -11.58
N TYR A 145 1.05 12.65 -12.23
CA TYR A 145 2.33 12.05 -11.89
C TYR A 145 3.45 12.71 -12.69
N TYR A 146 4.53 13.06 -12.00
CA TYR A 146 5.74 13.63 -12.58
C TYR A 146 6.86 12.61 -12.45
N ASP A 147 7.69 12.47 -13.47
CA ASP A 147 8.89 11.65 -13.36
C ASP A 147 9.94 12.32 -12.45
N SER A 148 11.04 11.62 -12.18
CA SER A 148 12.17 12.09 -11.37
C SER A 148 12.92 13.29 -11.96
N ALA A 149 12.59 13.69 -13.20
CA ALA A 149 13.08 14.89 -13.87
C ALA A 149 12.04 16.03 -13.89
N GLY A 150 10.90 15.86 -13.24
CA GLY A 150 9.82 16.85 -13.16
C GLY A 150 8.95 16.96 -14.40
N LYS A 151 9.02 16.00 -15.33
CA LYS A 151 8.19 15.98 -16.54
C LYS A 151 6.87 15.24 -16.26
N LEU A 152 5.77 15.87 -16.68
CA LEU A 152 4.43 15.26 -16.59
C LEU A 152 4.41 13.95 -17.38
N ILE A 153 4.12 12.86 -16.68
CA ILE A 153 3.88 11.56 -17.30
C ILE A 153 2.47 11.63 -17.91
N PRO A 154 2.31 11.45 -19.24
CA PRO A 154 0.99 11.43 -19.85
C PRO A 154 0.12 10.34 -19.20
N ASP A 155 -1.05 10.76 -18.70
CA ASP A 155 -2.01 9.88 -18.03
C ASP A 155 -2.49 8.78 -18.99
N ASP A 156 -1.99 7.57 -18.78
CA ASP A 156 -2.56 6.34 -19.33
C ASP A 156 -3.47 5.67 -18.30
N ILE A 157 -4.21 6.47 -17.51
CA ILE A 157 -5.24 5.96 -16.58
C ILE A 157 -6.34 5.26 -17.38
N ASP A 158 -6.74 5.82 -18.53
CA ASP A 158 -7.72 5.16 -19.38
C ASP A 158 -7.16 3.88 -20.01
N PHE A 159 -5.86 3.81 -20.35
CA PHE A 159 -5.24 2.58 -20.86
C PHE A 159 -5.05 1.52 -19.75
N ARG A 160 -4.68 1.94 -18.54
CA ARG A 160 -4.53 1.05 -17.37
C ARG A 160 -5.87 0.56 -16.85
N GLU A 161 -6.86 1.43 -16.68
CA GLU A 161 -8.20 1.05 -16.24
C GLU A 161 -8.96 0.29 -17.31
N SER A 162 -8.81 0.64 -18.60
CA SER A 162 -9.38 -0.18 -19.68
C SER A 162 -8.70 -1.54 -19.75
N LYS A 163 -7.36 -1.62 -19.67
CA LYS A 163 -6.65 -2.90 -19.55
C LYS A 163 -7.08 -3.68 -18.32
N MET A 164 -7.23 -3.03 -17.16
CA MET A 164 -7.65 -3.68 -15.92
C MET A 164 -9.11 -4.16 -15.99
N LYS A 165 -10.04 -3.38 -16.55
CA LYS A 165 -11.43 -3.84 -16.77
C LYS A 165 -11.54 -4.91 -17.84
N GLU A 166 -10.69 -4.86 -18.87
CA GLU A 166 -10.64 -5.83 -19.95
C GLU A 166 -9.96 -7.14 -19.52
N LEU A 167 -9.02 -7.09 -18.56
CA LEU A 167 -8.32 -8.25 -17.99
C LEU A 167 -8.99 -8.85 -16.74
N TYR A 168 -9.80 -8.09 -15.99
CA TYR A 168 -10.35 -8.51 -14.70
C TYR A 168 -11.86 -8.30 -14.59
N PRO A 169 -12.69 -9.21 -15.15
CA PRO A 169 -14.06 -9.33 -14.70
C PRO A 169 -14.10 -10.16 -13.40
N ALA A 170 -14.44 -9.48 -12.30
CA ALA A 170 -14.98 -9.95 -11.02
C ALA A 170 -14.19 -10.98 -10.18
N GLN A 171 -13.85 -10.54 -8.96
CA GLN A 171 -13.75 -11.26 -7.68
C GLN A 171 -12.98 -12.61 -7.62
N ASP A 172 -11.99 -12.66 -6.71
CA ASP A 172 -11.36 -13.85 -6.10
C ASP A 172 -9.90 -14.18 -6.46
N LYS A 173 -9.23 -13.41 -7.33
CA LYS A 173 -7.78 -13.56 -7.56
C LYS A 173 -6.96 -12.76 -6.55
N LYS A 174 -6.10 -13.41 -5.77
CA LYS A 174 -5.14 -12.75 -4.85
C LYS A 174 -3.81 -13.50 -4.78
N LEU A 175 -2.79 -12.81 -4.27
CA LEU A 175 -1.54 -13.43 -3.86
C LEU A 175 -1.40 -13.37 -2.35
N GLU A 176 -1.00 -14.48 -1.74
CA GLU A 176 -0.51 -14.54 -0.36
C GLU A 176 0.97 -14.91 -0.38
N ILE A 177 1.76 -14.36 0.54
CA ILE A 177 3.22 -14.55 0.54
C ILE A 177 3.62 -15.07 1.91
N ASP A 178 4.18 -16.28 1.95
CA ASP A 178 4.84 -16.85 3.11
C ASP A 178 6.33 -16.49 3.06
N GLU A 179 6.74 -15.54 3.90
CA GLU A 179 8.09 -14.99 3.91
C GLU A 179 9.00 -15.78 4.88
N GLN A 180 10.04 -16.44 4.35
CA GLN A 180 11.03 -17.22 5.11
C GLN A 180 12.43 -16.61 4.98
N GLY A 181 12.51 -15.29 5.17
CA GLY A 181 13.75 -14.53 5.04
C GLY A 181 14.15 -14.30 3.58
N ARG A 182 15.24 -14.94 3.13
CA ARG A 182 15.78 -14.77 1.76
C ARG A 182 15.08 -15.63 0.69
N SER A 183 14.17 -16.48 1.12
CA SER A 183 13.33 -17.30 0.27
C SER A 183 11.93 -17.37 0.87
N GLY A 184 10.98 -17.91 0.14
CA GLY A 184 9.63 -18.13 0.63
C GLY A 184 8.74 -18.65 -0.49
N THR A 185 7.42 -18.60 -0.28
CA THR A 185 6.45 -19.12 -1.23
C THR A 185 5.34 -18.11 -1.48
N ILE A 186 5.05 -17.85 -2.75
CA ILE A 186 3.93 -17.02 -3.22
C ILE A 186 2.79 -17.94 -3.61
N HIS A 187 1.64 -17.79 -2.97
CA HIS A 187 0.43 -18.53 -3.25
C HIS A 187 -0.49 -17.73 -4.16
N TYR A 188 -0.65 -18.16 -5.41
CA TYR A 188 -1.71 -17.67 -6.29
C TYR A 188 -3.04 -18.33 -5.89
N ILE A 189 -4.02 -17.52 -5.53
CA ILE A 189 -5.33 -17.98 -5.09
C ILE A 189 -6.41 -17.47 -6.04
N GLU A 190 -7.25 -18.36 -6.55
CA GLU A 190 -8.42 -18.06 -7.37
C GLU A 190 -9.55 -19.04 -7.03
N GLY A 191 -10.52 -18.61 -6.22
CA GLY A 191 -11.57 -19.48 -5.69
C GLY A 191 -10.96 -20.64 -4.88
N ASN A 192 -11.10 -21.88 -5.37
CA ASN A 192 -10.53 -23.10 -4.75
C ASN A 192 -9.12 -23.44 -5.26
N ILE A 193 -8.58 -22.67 -6.19
CA ILE A 193 -7.23 -22.87 -6.73
C ILE A 193 -6.24 -22.22 -5.78
N ASN A 194 -5.20 -22.96 -5.38
CA ASN A 194 -4.03 -22.44 -4.67
C ASN A 194 -2.78 -23.02 -5.33
N ILE A 195 -1.97 -22.16 -5.97
CA ILE A 195 -0.74 -22.56 -6.65
C ILE A 195 0.45 -21.92 -5.92
N PRO A 196 1.30 -22.71 -5.26
CA PRO A 196 2.52 -22.20 -4.65
C PRO A 196 3.62 -22.00 -5.71
N PHE A 197 4.30 -20.87 -5.63
CA PHE A 197 5.52 -20.56 -6.38
C PHE A 197 6.61 -20.17 -5.40
N ASP A 198 7.68 -20.96 -5.35
CA ASP A 198 8.82 -20.61 -4.51
C ASP A 198 9.52 -19.37 -5.06
N TYR A 199 10.06 -18.55 -4.17
CA TYR A 199 10.89 -17.42 -4.53
C TYR A 199 12.18 -17.39 -3.73
N GLU A 200 13.20 -16.76 -4.30
CA GLU A 200 14.49 -16.53 -3.67
C GLU A 200 15.02 -15.14 -4.06
N PHE A 201 15.59 -14.42 -3.10
CA PHE A 201 16.27 -13.16 -3.39
C PHE A 201 17.55 -13.39 -4.19
N GLY A 202 17.65 -12.64 -5.28
CA GLY A 202 18.79 -12.68 -6.18
C GLY A 202 20.04 -12.03 -5.57
N GLY A 203 21.13 -12.08 -6.34
CA GLY A 203 22.36 -11.34 -6.06
C GLY A 203 22.64 -10.31 -7.16
N GLY A 204 23.52 -9.35 -6.86
CA GLY A 204 23.82 -8.26 -7.78
C GLY A 204 22.60 -7.38 -8.02
N ASN A 205 22.26 -7.14 -9.28
CA ASN A 205 21.12 -6.29 -9.66
C ASN A 205 19.78 -7.05 -9.67
N CYS A 206 19.77 -8.35 -9.38
CA CYS A 206 18.54 -9.12 -9.30
C CYS A 206 17.97 -9.06 -7.88
N ILE A 207 16.74 -8.58 -7.78
CA ILE A 207 16.02 -8.43 -6.52
C ILE A 207 15.45 -9.78 -6.08
N VAL A 208 14.68 -10.44 -6.94
CA VAL A 208 14.01 -11.70 -6.63
C VAL A 208 13.76 -12.54 -7.88
N TYR A 209 13.89 -13.85 -7.72
CA TYR A 209 13.45 -14.89 -8.64
C TYR A 209 12.23 -15.58 -8.07
N ILE A 210 11.19 -15.77 -8.89
CA ILE A 210 10.05 -16.64 -8.60
C ILE A 210 10.16 -17.81 -9.55
N PHE A 211 10.25 -19.02 -8.99
CA PHE A 211 10.32 -20.27 -9.75
C PHE A 211 8.92 -20.63 -10.26
N ILE A 212 8.80 -20.87 -11.56
CA ILE A 212 7.54 -21.27 -12.19
C ILE A 212 7.72 -22.60 -12.93
N PRO A 213 6.73 -23.51 -12.90
CA PRO A 213 6.79 -24.74 -13.70
C PRO A 213 6.85 -24.42 -15.19
N THR A 214 7.72 -25.13 -15.93
CA THR A 214 7.76 -25.09 -17.40
C THR A 214 6.43 -25.51 -18.01
N GLU A 215 6.18 -25.21 -19.29
CA GLU A 215 4.96 -25.67 -19.98
C GLU A 215 4.74 -27.18 -19.86
N ASN A 216 5.81 -27.96 -19.98
CA ASN A 216 5.77 -29.43 -19.87
C ASN A 216 5.46 -29.93 -18.45
N GLN A 217 5.77 -29.13 -17.43
CA GLN A 217 5.57 -29.47 -16.02
C GLN A 217 4.30 -28.86 -15.44
N TRP A 218 3.70 -27.88 -16.12
CA TRP A 218 2.65 -27.02 -15.59
C TRP A 218 1.44 -27.79 -15.06
N PHE A 219 0.84 -28.64 -15.90
CA PHE A 219 -0.35 -29.39 -15.51
C PHE A 219 -0.06 -30.36 -14.36
N ALA A 220 1.12 -31.00 -14.39
CA ALA A 220 1.53 -31.94 -13.35
C ALA A 220 1.80 -31.24 -12.00
N ALA A 221 2.35 -30.02 -12.03
CA ALA A 221 2.69 -29.26 -10.83
C ALA A 221 1.50 -28.49 -10.24
N THR A 222 0.57 -28.00 -11.06
CA THR A 222 -0.49 -27.07 -10.64
C THR A 222 -1.90 -27.66 -10.73
N GLY A 223 -2.09 -28.72 -11.51
CA GLY A 223 -3.42 -29.24 -11.86
C GLY A 223 -4.23 -28.35 -12.81
N ILE A 224 -3.63 -27.25 -13.30
CA ILE A 224 -4.31 -26.25 -14.13
C ILE A 224 -3.99 -26.48 -15.62
N PRO A 225 -4.97 -26.32 -16.53
CA PRO A 225 -4.74 -26.40 -17.97
C PRO A 225 -3.65 -25.42 -18.45
N LEU A 226 -2.86 -25.85 -19.44
CA LEU A 226 -1.72 -25.07 -19.95
C LEU A 226 -2.14 -23.72 -20.53
N GLU A 227 -3.37 -23.62 -21.05
CA GLU A 227 -3.93 -22.39 -21.63
C GLU A 227 -4.04 -21.26 -20.61
N LYS A 228 -4.19 -21.60 -19.31
CA LYS A 228 -4.27 -20.65 -18.20
C LYS A 228 -2.90 -20.24 -17.66
N ARG A 229 -1.83 -20.95 -18.03
CA ARG A 229 -0.47 -20.71 -17.53
C ARG A 229 -0.01 -19.27 -17.72
N LYS A 230 -0.14 -18.77 -18.95
CA LYS A 230 0.32 -17.42 -19.30
C LYS A 230 -0.42 -16.35 -18.51
N GLU A 231 -1.75 -16.46 -18.42
CA GLU A 231 -2.61 -15.53 -17.66
C GLU A 231 -2.21 -15.48 -16.17
N ILE A 232 -1.99 -16.64 -15.56
CA ILE A 232 -1.62 -16.74 -14.13
C ILE A 232 -0.22 -16.18 -13.90
N ILE A 233 0.76 -16.53 -14.73
CA ILE A 233 2.13 -16.02 -14.60
C ILE A 233 2.17 -14.50 -14.79
N GLU A 234 1.43 -13.96 -15.77
CA GLU A 234 1.33 -12.51 -15.97
C GLU A 234 0.69 -11.82 -14.77
N PHE A 235 -0.37 -12.41 -14.19
CA PHE A 235 -0.99 -11.90 -12.97
C PHE A 235 0.00 -11.87 -11.81
N VAL A 236 0.70 -12.98 -11.54
CA VAL A 236 1.70 -13.07 -10.48
C VAL A 236 2.79 -12.02 -10.72
N ALA A 237 3.29 -11.94 -11.95
CA ALA A 237 4.38 -11.05 -12.32
C ALA A 237 4.04 -9.57 -12.10
N VAL A 238 2.87 -9.15 -12.57
CA VAL A 238 2.38 -7.77 -12.44
C VAL A 238 2.05 -7.45 -10.99
N THR A 239 1.41 -8.37 -10.27
CA THR A 239 0.98 -8.13 -8.89
C THR A 239 2.18 -7.97 -7.96
N ILE A 240 3.19 -8.84 -8.05
CA ILE A 240 4.42 -8.72 -7.25
C ILE A 240 5.19 -7.44 -7.63
N LYS A 241 5.25 -7.08 -8.91
CA LYS A 241 5.84 -5.82 -9.33
C LYS A 241 5.16 -4.65 -8.62
N LEU A 242 3.83 -4.58 -8.70
CA LEU A 242 3.09 -3.46 -8.14
C LEU A 242 3.16 -3.40 -6.60
N GLN A 243 3.13 -4.55 -5.93
CA GLN A 243 3.02 -4.61 -4.47
C GLN A 243 4.36 -4.60 -3.73
N LYS A 244 5.40 -5.24 -4.29
CA LYS A 244 6.66 -5.49 -3.59
C LYS A 244 7.87 -4.83 -4.27
N VAL A 245 7.88 -4.71 -5.60
CA VAL A 245 9.05 -4.20 -6.36
C VAL A 245 8.66 -3.22 -7.48
N PRO A 246 8.01 -2.08 -7.18
CA PRO A 246 7.34 -1.21 -8.18
C PRO A 246 8.28 -0.56 -9.20
N ASN A 247 9.52 -0.28 -8.81
CA ASN A 247 10.54 0.35 -9.65
C ASN A 247 11.50 -0.66 -10.31
N SER A 248 11.10 -1.92 -10.40
CA SER A 248 11.92 -2.98 -11.01
C SER A 248 11.58 -3.21 -12.48
N SER A 249 12.55 -3.69 -13.25
CA SER A 249 12.28 -4.34 -14.54
C SER A 249 11.90 -5.80 -14.30
N VAL A 250 10.95 -6.33 -15.07
CA VAL A 250 10.49 -7.73 -14.94
C VAL A 250 10.84 -8.49 -16.20
N ILE A 251 11.45 -9.67 -16.04
CA ILE A 251 11.74 -10.62 -17.11
C ILE A 251 11.05 -11.94 -16.78
N ILE A 252 10.14 -12.35 -17.64
CA ILE A 252 9.44 -13.63 -17.57
C ILE A 252 10.10 -14.57 -18.57
N THR A 253 10.56 -15.72 -18.10
CA THR A 253 11.11 -16.83 -18.90
C THR A 253 10.21 -18.05 -18.75
N ASP A 254 10.58 -19.20 -19.32
CA ASP A 254 9.80 -20.42 -19.13
C ASP A 254 9.92 -21.02 -17.71
N GLN A 255 10.92 -20.61 -16.93
CA GLN A 255 11.22 -21.20 -15.62
C GLN A 255 11.20 -20.19 -14.48
N TYR A 256 11.25 -18.89 -14.78
CA TYR A 256 11.39 -17.85 -13.78
C TYR A 256 10.62 -16.59 -14.16
N ILE A 257 10.05 -15.94 -13.14
CA ILE A 257 9.80 -14.50 -13.14
C ILE A 257 10.94 -13.87 -12.36
N SER A 258 11.65 -12.92 -12.96
CA SER A 258 12.81 -12.27 -12.33
C SER A 258 12.67 -10.76 -12.34
N TYR A 259 13.03 -10.13 -11.24
CA TYR A 259 12.95 -8.69 -11.06
C TYR A 259 14.33 -8.11 -10.84
N TYR A 260 14.62 -7.00 -11.51
CA TYR A 260 15.91 -6.32 -11.43
C TYR A 260 15.72 -4.85 -11.08
N GLU A 261 16.69 -4.30 -10.35
CA GLU A 261 16.79 -2.85 -10.16
C GLU A 261 16.86 -2.16 -11.54
N SER A 262 16.11 -1.07 -11.70
CA SER A 262 16.07 -0.28 -12.95
C SER A 262 17.11 0.83 -12.95
#